data_AF-A0A444V2Z4-F1
#
_entry.id   AF-A0A444V2Z4-F1
#
_cell.length_a   1.000
_cell.length_b   1.000
_cell.length_c   1.000
_cell.angle_alpha   90.00
_cell.angle_beta   90.00
_cell.angle_gamma   90.00
#
_symmetry.space_group_name_H-M   'P 1'
#
loop_
_entity.id
_entity.type
_entity.pdbx_description
1 polymer ?
#
loop_
_entity_poly.entity_id
_entity_poly.type
_entity_poly.pdbx_seq_one_letter_code
_entity_poly.pdbx_strand_id
1 'polypeptide(L)'
;MGTQSDSSISRQEILGSEKLFYGAHVGSETRNMEFKRGGGEYLRMGFHHHLRKYACAFLNGEGGSLLVGVDNDGVVRGVECGYRDEDRTRLLVDSALKGFRPQVFPEAYSLSFLPVLKGDSTGLFLKVVRLSVHPPVPQREPVLYETDHGEVYMRRDGSLQGPLKASDIQEWCRQVIIQPEKTFTHLGSPPKTEIHFLPVGVGVIFSFLCHRFKTVCFFFSCSKPAA
;
A
#
# COMPACT_ATOMS: atom_id res chain seq x y z
N MET A 1 -13.36 0.65 49.24
CA MET A 1 -13.80 1.15 47.93
C MET A 1 -12.58 1.23 47.03
N GLY A 2 -12.56 0.45 45.96
CA GLY A 2 -11.42 0.40 45.05
C GLY A 2 -11.61 -0.72 44.04
N THR A 3 -12.32 -0.43 42.96
CA THR A 3 -12.37 -1.28 41.76
C THR A 3 -11.76 -0.48 40.62
N GLN A 4 -10.45 -0.63 40.44
CA GLN A 4 -9.81 -0.32 39.16
C GLN A 4 -9.73 -1.64 38.39
N SER A 5 -10.65 -1.80 37.44
CA SER A 5 -10.69 -2.90 36.50
C SER A 5 -9.66 -2.63 35.41
N ASP A 6 -8.41 -2.99 35.67
CA ASP A 6 -7.37 -3.12 34.67
C ASP A 6 -7.34 -4.57 34.20
N SER A 7 -7.77 -4.82 32.97
CA SER A 7 -7.50 -6.08 32.26
C SER A 7 -7.46 -5.80 30.77
N SER A 8 -6.39 -5.11 30.40
CA SER A 8 -5.54 -5.41 29.25
C SER A 8 -5.90 -6.72 28.55
N ILE A 9 -6.53 -6.62 27.38
CA ILE A 9 -6.64 -7.73 26.44
C ILE A 9 -5.22 -7.98 25.91
N SER A 10 -4.49 -8.82 26.64
CA SER A 10 -3.15 -9.24 26.25
C SER A 10 -3.26 -9.98 24.93
N ARG A 11 -2.45 -9.54 23.96
CA ARG A 11 -2.01 -10.31 22.80
C ARG A 11 -1.62 -11.72 23.25
N GLN A 12 -2.53 -12.68 23.16
CA GLN A 12 -2.20 -14.08 23.22
C GLN A 12 -2.14 -14.61 21.79
N GLU A 13 -0.93 -14.57 21.24
CA GLU A 13 -0.48 -15.48 20.21
C GLU A 13 -0.66 -16.91 20.72
N ILE A 14 -1.66 -17.60 20.17
CA ILE A 14 -1.71 -19.05 20.14
C ILE A 14 -1.56 -19.40 18.66
N LEU A 15 -0.46 -20.07 18.32
CA LEU A 15 -0.19 -20.69 17.01
C LEU A 15 -1.24 -21.76 16.70
N GLY A 16 -2.42 -21.32 16.27
CA GLY A 16 -3.57 -22.15 15.95
C GLY A 16 -4.61 -21.30 15.24
N SER A 17 -4.42 -21.13 13.93
CA SER A 17 -5.34 -20.49 12.98
C SER A 17 -6.22 -19.39 13.58
N GLU A 18 -5.81 -18.13 13.45
CA GLU A 18 -6.60 -16.95 13.80
C GLU A 18 -8.05 -17.09 13.26
N LYS A 19 -9.03 -17.20 14.16
CA LYS A 19 -10.47 -17.30 13.86
C LYS A 19 -11.18 -16.08 14.41
N LEU A 20 -12.25 -15.67 13.74
CA LEU A 20 -13.08 -14.55 14.14
C LEU A 20 -14.49 -15.03 14.51
N PHE A 21 -15.21 -14.22 15.28
CA PHE A 21 -16.60 -14.49 15.65
C PHE A 21 -17.51 -13.48 14.97
N TYR A 22 -18.64 -13.96 14.43
CA TYR A 22 -19.64 -13.09 13.82
C TYR A 22 -20.17 -12.08 14.85
N GLY A 23 -20.20 -10.80 14.46
CA GLY A 23 -20.61 -9.70 15.34
C GLY A 23 -19.52 -9.18 16.28
N ALA A 24 -18.34 -9.81 16.32
CA ALA A 24 -17.21 -9.31 17.10
C ALA A 24 -16.61 -8.05 16.45
N HIS A 25 -15.89 -7.27 17.24
CA HIS A 25 -15.19 -6.07 16.79
C HIS A 25 -13.71 -6.36 16.54
N VAL A 26 -13.18 -5.98 15.37
CA VAL A 26 -11.75 -6.16 15.04
C VAL A 26 -10.92 -4.88 15.17
N GLY A 27 -11.58 -3.74 15.41
CA GLY A 27 -10.93 -2.44 15.58
C GLY A 27 -11.70 -1.34 14.86
N SER A 28 -11.04 -0.24 14.55
CA SER A 28 -11.56 0.84 13.71
C SER A 28 -10.72 0.96 12.45
N GLU A 29 -11.28 1.54 11.38
CA GLU A 29 -10.49 1.90 10.21
C GLU A 29 -9.38 2.89 10.60
N THR A 30 -8.20 2.69 10.01
CA THR A 30 -7.02 3.55 10.25
C THR A 30 -6.31 3.80 8.93
N ARG A 31 -5.28 4.65 8.95
CA ARG A 31 -4.42 4.90 7.78
C ARG A 31 -3.74 3.64 7.22
N ASN A 32 -3.69 2.54 7.97
CA ASN A 32 -3.07 1.29 7.54
C ASN A 32 -4.07 0.12 7.59
N MET A 33 -5.35 0.37 7.86
CA MET A 33 -6.39 -0.65 7.91
C MET A 33 -7.66 -0.16 7.21
N GLU A 34 -8.13 -0.90 6.22
CA GLU A 34 -9.36 -0.61 5.47
C GLU A 34 -10.36 -1.77 5.61
N PHE A 35 -11.63 -1.45 5.85
CA PHE A 35 -12.70 -2.43 5.90
C PHE A 35 -13.60 -2.36 4.67
N LYS A 36 -14.04 -3.55 4.23
CA LYS A 36 -15.07 -3.70 3.20
C LYS A 36 -16.02 -4.82 3.62
N ARG A 37 -17.31 -4.53 3.66
CA ARG A 37 -18.33 -5.51 4.04
C ARG A 37 -18.33 -6.76 3.16
N GLY A 38 -18.14 -6.60 1.84
CA GLY A 38 -17.94 -7.71 0.91
C GLY A 38 -19.15 -8.62 0.64
N GLY A 39 -20.38 -8.14 0.78
CA GLY A 39 -21.58 -8.96 0.56
C GLY A 39 -21.87 -9.32 -0.91
N GLY A 40 -22.62 -10.41 -1.12
CA GLY A 40 -23.03 -10.89 -2.45
C GLY A 40 -21.84 -11.36 -3.30
N GLU A 41 -21.86 -11.07 -4.60
CA GLU A 41 -20.82 -11.44 -5.57
C GLU A 41 -19.54 -10.57 -5.48
N TYR A 42 -19.30 -9.91 -4.33
CA TYR A 42 -18.20 -8.94 -4.19
C TYR A 42 -16.83 -9.55 -4.50
N LEU A 43 -16.53 -10.74 -4.00
CA LEU A 43 -15.24 -11.40 -4.27
C LEU A 43 -15.02 -11.64 -5.77
N ARG A 44 -16.09 -11.87 -6.53
CA ARG A 44 -16.03 -12.15 -7.98
C ARG A 44 -16.01 -10.90 -8.82
N MET A 45 -16.78 -9.87 -8.45
CA MET A 45 -17.01 -8.68 -9.29
C MET A 45 -16.32 -7.42 -8.79
N GLY A 46 -16.26 -7.20 -7.47
CA GLY A 46 -15.80 -5.93 -6.87
C GLY A 46 -14.42 -5.97 -6.23
N PHE A 47 -13.97 -7.14 -5.79
CA PHE A 47 -12.72 -7.26 -5.04
C PHE A 47 -11.50 -6.84 -5.86
N HIS A 48 -11.45 -7.17 -7.16
CA HIS A 48 -10.32 -6.83 -8.03
C HIS A 48 -10.04 -5.31 -8.13
N HIS A 49 -11.08 -4.46 -8.07
CA HIS A 49 -10.94 -3.02 -8.12
C HIS A 49 -10.37 -2.49 -6.80
N HIS A 50 -10.94 -2.93 -5.67
CA HIS A 50 -10.47 -2.54 -4.35
C HIS A 50 -9.04 -3.05 -4.08
N LEU A 51 -8.75 -4.29 -4.46
CA LEU A 51 -7.41 -4.88 -4.44
C LEU A 51 -6.39 -3.91 -5.05
N ARG A 52 -6.62 -3.48 -6.29
CA ARG A 52 -5.69 -2.57 -6.99
C ARG A 52 -5.51 -1.26 -6.26
N LYS A 53 -6.64 -0.63 -5.93
CA LYS A 53 -6.70 0.69 -5.30
C LYS A 53 -5.96 0.72 -3.96
N TYR A 54 -6.28 -0.23 -3.07
CA TYR A 54 -5.72 -0.26 -1.73
C TYR A 54 -4.31 -0.82 -1.70
N ALA A 55 -4.00 -1.86 -2.47
CA ALA A 55 -2.64 -2.38 -2.50
C ALA A 55 -1.64 -1.35 -3.04
N CYS A 56 -1.99 -0.64 -4.12
CA CYS A 56 -1.16 0.45 -4.65
C CYS A 56 -0.97 1.56 -3.60
N ALA A 57 -2.04 1.98 -2.92
CA ALA A 57 -1.94 2.98 -1.88
C ALA A 57 -1.13 2.54 -0.65
N PHE A 58 -1.19 1.26 -0.28
CA PHE A 58 -0.38 0.71 0.81
C PHE A 58 1.10 0.63 0.43
N LEU A 59 1.42 0.21 -0.80
CA LEU A 59 2.79 0.22 -1.33
C LEU A 59 3.37 1.64 -1.43
N ASN A 60 2.53 2.64 -1.74
CA ASN A 60 2.95 4.04 -1.78
C ASN A 60 2.91 4.74 -0.41
N GLY A 61 2.64 3.99 0.65
CA GLY A 61 2.59 4.47 2.02
C GLY A 61 3.42 3.59 2.95
N GLU A 62 2.89 3.36 4.14
CA GLU A 62 3.55 2.61 5.22
C GLU A 62 3.07 1.15 5.26
N GLY A 63 2.66 0.59 4.11
CA GLY A 63 1.93 -0.68 4.08
C GLY A 63 0.53 -0.58 4.68
N GLY A 64 -0.13 -1.73 4.85
CA GLY A 64 -1.45 -1.79 5.45
C GLY A 64 -2.19 -3.09 5.18
N SER A 65 -3.44 -3.17 5.63
CA SER A 65 -4.30 -4.33 5.45
C SER A 65 -5.69 -3.95 4.96
N LEU A 66 -6.17 -4.68 3.96
CA LEU A 66 -7.56 -4.66 3.50
C LEU A 66 -8.27 -5.90 4.06
N LEU A 67 -9.30 -5.69 4.88
CA LEU A 67 -10.14 -6.76 5.41
C LEU A 67 -11.51 -6.72 4.72
N VAL A 68 -11.84 -7.82 4.04
CA VAL A 68 -13.14 -8.03 3.39
C VAL A 68 -13.98 -8.97 4.25
N GLY A 69 -15.22 -8.60 4.53
CA GLY A 69 -16.09 -9.27 5.50
C GLY A 69 -16.22 -8.52 6.83
N VAL A 70 -15.84 -7.25 6.86
CA VAL A 70 -15.91 -6.37 8.04
C VAL A 70 -16.67 -5.11 7.65
N ASP A 71 -17.67 -4.73 8.45
CA ASP A 71 -18.38 -3.45 8.26
C ASP A 71 -17.44 -2.27 8.56
N ASN A 72 -17.77 -1.08 8.07
CA ASN A 72 -16.94 0.13 8.30
C ASN A 72 -16.78 0.45 9.79
N ASP A 73 -17.77 0.09 10.61
CA ASP A 73 -17.71 0.26 12.06
C ASP A 73 -16.76 -0.73 12.73
N GLY A 74 -16.21 -1.72 12.01
CA GLY A 74 -15.28 -2.72 12.54
C GLY A 74 -15.94 -4.03 12.99
N VAL A 75 -17.23 -4.20 12.70
CA VAL A 75 -17.99 -5.41 13.05
C VAL A 75 -17.77 -6.51 12.03
N VAL A 76 -17.39 -7.71 12.49
CA VAL A 76 -17.19 -8.88 11.64
C VAL A 76 -18.52 -9.44 11.14
N ARG A 77 -18.68 -9.51 9.81
CA ARG A 77 -19.82 -10.16 9.14
C ARG A 77 -19.41 -11.43 8.41
N GLY A 78 -18.17 -11.47 7.94
CA GLY A 78 -17.68 -12.49 7.02
C GLY A 78 -18.25 -12.33 5.61
N VAL A 79 -17.60 -12.99 4.67
CA VAL A 79 -18.07 -13.22 3.30
C VAL A 79 -18.13 -14.72 3.05
N GLU A 80 -19.08 -15.16 2.23
CA GLU A 80 -19.13 -16.55 1.78
C GLU A 80 -17.92 -16.81 0.88
N CYS A 81 -17.04 -17.72 1.33
CA CYS A 81 -15.76 -17.98 0.67
C CYS A 81 -15.40 -19.45 0.82
N GLY A 82 -15.84 -20.26 -0.15
CA GLY A 82 -15.46 -21.67 -0.24
C GLY A 82 -14.02 -21.85 -0.71
N TYR A 83 -13.52 -23.07 -0.71
CA TYR A 83 -12.14 -23.37 -1.17
C TYR A 83 -11.88 -22.90 -2.60
N ARG A 84 -12.86 -23.05 -3.50
CA ARG A 84 -12.76 -22.56 -4.89
C ARG A 84 -12.62 -21.03 -4.96
N ASP A 85 -13.30 -20.31 -4.07
CA ASP A 85 -13.22 -18.84 -4.01
C ASP A 85 -11.88 -18.40 -3.44
N GLU A 86 -11.33 -19.13 -2.46
CA GLU A 86 -9.98 -18.84 -1.96
C GLU A 86 -8.94 -18.95 -3.07
N ASP A 87 -8.93 -20.05 -3.82
CA ASP A 87 -7.97 -20.27 -4.90
C ASP A 87 -8.10 -19.23 -6.01
N ARG A 88 -9.35 -18.90 -6.38
CA ARG A 88 -9.61 -17.83 -7.34
C ARG A 88 -9.11 -16.47 -6.84
N THR A 89 -9.30 -16.20 -5.54
CA THR A 89 -8.86 -14.96 -4.91
C THR A 89 -7.33 -14.88 -4.84
N ARG A 90 -6.64 -15.98 -4.49
CA ARG A 90 -5.16 -16.10 -4.53
C ARG A 90 -4.64 -15.77 -5.92
N LEU A 91 -5.15 -16.45 -6.95
CA LEU A 91 -4.73 -16.22 -8.35
C LEU A 91 -4.99 -14.78 -8.81
N LEU A 92 -6.12 -14.19 -8.41
CA LEU A 92 -6.43 -12.80 -8.73
C LEU A 92 -5.46 -11.81 -8.07
N VAL A 93 -5.16 -12.01 -6.79
CA VAL A 93 -4.19 -11.18 -6.04
C VAL A 93 -2.81 -11.28 -6.69
N ASP A 94 -2.33 -12.50 -6.92
CA ASP A 94 -1.02 -12.75 -7.50
C ASP A 94 -0.91 -12.13 -8.90
N SER A 95 -1.93 -12.34 -9.74
CA SER A 95 -1.94 -11.81 -11.11
C SER A 95 -1.97 -10.28 -11.14
N ALA A 96 -2.75 -9.64 -10.27
CA ALA A 96 -2.84 -8.19 -10.23
C ALA A 96 -1.52 -7.58 -9.73
N LEU A 97 -1.02 -8.03 -8.57
CA LEU A 97 0.19 -7.46 -7.95
C LEU A 97 1.45 -7.72 -8.79
N LYS A 98 1.54 -8.86 -9.49
CA LYS A 98 2.63 -9.13 -10.44
C LYS A 98 2.66 -8.12 -11.60
N GLY A 99 1.51 -7.57 -11.97
CA GLY A 99 1.39 -6.56 -13.03
C GLY A 99 1.80 -5.15 -12.60
N PHE A 100 1.98 -4.90 -11.30
CA PHE A 100 2.36 -3.58 -10.80
C PHE A 100 3.77 -3.19 -11.21
N ARG A 101 4.04 -1.88 -11.21
CA ARG A 101 5.36 -1.31 -11.46
C ARG A 101 5.72 -0.31 -10.37
N PRO A 102 6.90 -0.41 -9.74
CA PRO A 102 7.88 -1.49 -9.83
C PRO A 102 7.30 -2.87 -9.49
N GLN A 103 8.00 -3.93 -9.89
CA GLN A 103 7.54 -5.29 -9.66
C GLN A 103 7.37 -5.56 -8.15
N VAL A 104 6.18 -6.04 -7.77
CA VAL A 104 5.87 -6.46 -6.41
C VAL A 104 6.18 -7.94 -6.28
N PHE A 105 7.03 -8.30 -5.33
CA PHE A 105 7.38 -9.69 -5.04
C PHE A 105 6.41 -10.31 -4.02
N PRO A 106 6.19 -11.65 -4.04
CA PRO A 106 5.28 -12.32 -3.10
C PRO A 106 5.58 -12.06 -1.62
N GLU A 107 6.83 -11.79 -1.26
CA GLU A 107 7.24 -11.49 0.11
C GLU A 107 6.77 -10.11 0.58
N ALA A 108 6.33 -9.25 -0.33
CA ALA A 108 5.82 -7.91 -0.02
C ALA A 108 4.34 -7.93 0.43
N TYR A 109 3.66 -9.07 0.38
CA TYR A 109 2.28 -9.19 0.85
C TYR A 109 1.95 -10.57 1.40
N SER A 110 0.84 -10.66 2.13
CA SER A 110 0.26 -11.92 2.58
C SER A 110 -1.25 -11.89 2.39
N LEU A 111 -1.81 -13.03 2.00
CA LEU A 111 -3.25 -13.23 1.85
C LEU A 111 -3.69 -14.36 2.79
N SER A 112 -4.55 -14.03 3.75
CA SER A 112 -5.09 -14.99 4.72
C SER A 112 -6.60 -14.99 4.71
N PHE A 113 -7.19 -16.17 4.89
CA PHE A 113 -8.62 -16.39 4.95
C PHE A 113 -9.00 -16.82 6.38
N LEU A 114 -9.52 -15.88 7.17
CA LEU A 114 -9.80 -16.07 8.59
C LEU A 114 -11.22 -16.63 8.77
N PRO A 115 -11.42 -17.85 9.29
CA PRO A 115 -12.75 -18.42 9.46
C PRO A 115 -13.60 -17.58 10.43
N VAL A 116 -14.88 -17.35 10.09
CA VAL A 116 -15.84 -16.64 10.95
C VAL A 116 -16.84 -17.63 11.54
N LEU A 117 -16.86 -17.74 12.86
CA LEU A 117 -17.77 -18.61 13.60
C LEU A 117 -19.06 -17.88 13.92
N LYS A 118 -20.20 -18.49 13.58
CA LYS A 118 -21.55 -18.03 13.92
C LYS A 118 -22.20 -19.11 14.80
N GLY A 119 -22.75 -18.72 15.95
CA GLY A 119 -23.10 -19.62 17.08
C GLY A 119 -24.13 -20.72 16.80
N ASP A 120 -24.75 -20.70 15.63
CA ASP A 120 -25.85 -21.56 15.22
C ASP A 120 -25.57 -22.17 13.83
N SER A 121 -24.39 -22.80 13.66
CA SER A 121 -24.08 -23.86 12.66
C SER A 121 -24.58 -23.70 11.21
N THR A 122 -24.86 -22.48 10.73
CA THR A 122 -25.39 -22.24 9.37
C THR A 122 -24.52 -21.29 8.55
N GLY A 123 -23.41 -20.79 9.12
CA GLY A 123 -22.42 -19.99 8.40
C GLY A 123 -21.48 -20.87 7.58
N LEU A 124 -21.99 -21.53 6.54
CA LEU A 124 -21.16 -22.32 5.63
C LEU A 124 -20.09 -21.40 5.01
N PHE A 125 -18.83 -21.72 5.25
CA PHE A 125 -17.66 -21.06 4.68
C PHE A 125 -17.57 -19.54 4.84
N LEU A 126 -18.11 -18.95 5.91
CA LEU A 126 -17.90 -17.53 6.19
C LEU A 126 -16.43 -17.30 6.59
N LYS A 127 -15.79 -16.34 5.91
CA LYS A 127 -14.41 -15.94 6.18
C LYS A 127 -14.24 -14.44 6.09
N VAL A 128 -13.21 -13.91 6.76
CA VAL A 128 -12.67 -12.59 6.45
C VAL A 128 -11.45 -12.78 5.56
N VAL A 129 -11.46 -12.14 4.39
CA VAL A 129 -10.28 -12.12 3.50
C VAL A 129 -9.41 -10.96 3.94
N ARG A 130 -8.21 -11.25 4.43
CA ARG A 130 -7.20 -10.25 4.81
C ARG A 130 -6.06 -10.26 3.80
N LEU A 131 -5.94 -9.18 3.05
CA LEU A 131 -4.74 -8.88 2.27
C LEU A 131 -3.91 -7.87 3.06
N SER A 132 -2.71 -8.27 3.46
CA SER A 132 -1.74 -7.40 4.13
C SER A 132 -0.58 -7.11 3.20
N VAL A 133 -0.32 -5.83 2.94
CA VAL A 133 0.82 -5.33 2.18
C VAL A 133 1.85 -4.82 3.17
N HIS A 134 3.06 -5.35 3.09
CA HIS A 134 4.15 -4.95 3.95
C HIS A 134 4.72 -3.58 3.52
N PRO A 135 5.23 -2.77 4.45
CA PRO A 135 5.93 -1.54 4.10
C PRO A 135 7.06 -1.86 3.10
N PRO A 136 7.18 -1.13 1.98
CA PRO A 136 8.27 -1.35 1.06
C PRO A 136 9.61 -1.13 1.75
N VAL A 137 10.60 -1.96 1.43
CA VAL A 137 11.97 -1.73 1.89
C VAL A 137 12.43 -0.36 1.40
N PRO A 138 12.95 0.51 2.28
CA PRO A 138 13.43 1.84 1.90
C PRO A 138 14.39 1.75 0.71
N GLN A 139 13.99 2.35 -0.40
CA GLN A 139 14.79 2.43 -1.61
C GLN A 139 15.69 3.67 -1.54
N ARG A 140 16.82 3.64 -2.26
CA ARG A 140 17.72 4.80 -2.36
C ARG A 140 17.06 6.00 -3.03
N GLU A 141 16.17 5.73 -3.97
CA GLU A 141 15.36 6.73 -4.66
C GLU A 141 13.91 6.56 -4.25
N PRO A 142 13.16 7.65 -4.04
CA PRO A 142 11.73 7.55 -3.77
C PRO A 142 11.01 7.06 -5.01
N VAL A 143 10.15 6.05 -4.85
CA VAL A 143 9.40 5.45 -5.95
C VAL A 143 7.91 5.40 -5.63
N LEU A 144 7.09 5.65 -6.65
CA LEU A 144 5.67 5.35 -6.65
C LEU A 144 5.42 4.06 -7.42
N TYR A 145 4.60 3.21 -6.84
CA TYR A 145 3.98 2.06 -7.47
C TYR A 145 2.75 2.49 -8.26
N GLU A 146 2.62 1.96 -9.47
CA GLU A 146 1.42 1.98 -10.30
C GLU A 146 0.84 0.56 -10.41
N THR A 147 -0.48 0.51 -10.62
CA THR A 147 -1.20 -0.74 -10.88
C THR A 147 -0.86 -1.31 -12.27
N ASP A 148 -1.33 -2.52 -12.54
CA ASP A 148 -1.33 -3.15 -13.87
C ASP A 148 -2.15 -2.38 -14.93
N HIS A 149 -2.86 -1.33 -14.53
CA HIS A 149 -3.58 -0.40 -15.42
C HIS A 149 -2.90 0.98 -15.56
N GLY A 150 -1.70 1.17 -14.97
CA GLY A 150 -1.01 2.47 -14.98
C GLY A 150 -1.64 3.51 -14.05
N GLU A 151 -2.45 3.08 -13.09
CA GLU A 151 -3.07 3.97 -12.11
C GLU A 151 -2.21 4.07 -10.85
N VAL A 152 -2.04 5.27 -10.32
CA VAL A 152 -1.32 5.50 -9.06
C VAL A 152 -2.29 5.93 -7.97
N TYR A 153 -2.22 5.28 -6.82
CA TYR A 153 -3.01 5.62 -5.63
C TYR A 153 -2.11 5.87 -4.43
N MET A 154 -2.53 6.76 -3.53
CA MET A 154 -1.81 7.09 -2.31
C MET A 154 -2.78 7.29 -1.14
N ARG A 155 -2.32 7.02 0.08
CA ARG A 155 -3.07 7.40 1.30
C ARG A 155 -2.51 8.68 1.92
N ARG A 156 -3.37 9.71 2.05
CA ARG A 156 -3.09 10.99 2.72
C ARG A 156 -4.11 11.24 3.82
N ASP A 157 -3.64 11.48 5.05
CA ASP A 157 -4.46 11.87 6.21
C ASP A 157 -5.68 10.97 6.45
N GLY A 158 -5.52 9.66 6.26
CA GLY A 158 -6.59 8.66 6.42
C GLY A 158 -7.52 8.52 5.20
N SER A 159 -7.40 9.38 4.20
CA SER A 159 -8.14 9.28 2.93
C SER A 159 -7.32 8.61 1.83
N LEU A 160 -8.02 7.94 0.92
CA LEU A 160 -7.45 7.31 -0.26
C LEU A 160 -7.57 8.24 -1.47
N GLN A 161 -6.44 8.65 -2.04
CA GLN A 161 -6.36 9.52 -3.20
C GLN A 161 -5.97 8.72 -4.45
N GLY A 162 -6.66 8.99 -5.56
CA GLY A 162 -6.27 8.56 -6.89
C GLY A 162 -7.44 8.06 -7.76
N PRO A 163 -7.18 7.72 -9.04
CA PRO A 163 -5.87 7.76 -9.70
C PRO A 163 -5.26 9.16 -9.70
N LEU A 164 -3.97 9.28 -9.37
CA LEU A 164 -3.29 10.56 -9.30
C LEU A 164 -3.11 11.18 -10.69
N LYS A 165 -3.28 12.49 -10.78
CA LYS A 165 -2.98 13.23 -12.01
C LYS A 165 -1.49 13.52 -12.08
N ALA A 166 -1.00 13.83 -13.28
CA ALA A 166 0.39 14.23 -13.50
C ALA A 166 0.83 15.39 -12.57
N SER A 167 -0.07 16.34 -12.29
CA SER A 167 0.19 17.44 -11.35
C SER A 167 0.42 16.97 -9.92
N ASP A 168 -0.33 15.97 -9.45
CA ASP A 168 -0.20 15.41 -8.11
C ASP A 168 1.10 14.62 -7.96
N ILE A 169 1.49 13.89 -9.02
CA ILE A 169 2.76 13.16 -9.09
C ILE A 169 3.95 14.13 -9.09
N GLN A 170 3.89 15.21 -9.87
CA GLN A 170 4.93 16.25 -9.88
C GLN A 170 5.08 16.92 -8.51
N GLU A 171 3.98 17.21 -7.83
CA GLU A 171 4.01 17.75 -6.47
C GLU A 171 4.63 16.75 -5.48
N TRP A 172 4.25 15.47 -5.56
CA TRP A 172 4.87 14.41 -4.75
C TRP A 172 6.39 14.33 -4.99
N CYS A 173 6.83 14.34 -6.25
CA CYS A 173 8.26 14.35 -6.59
C CYS A 173 8.97 15.55 -5.96
N ARG A 174 8.37 16.76 -6.02
CA ARG A 174 8.95 17.95 -5.38
C ARG A 174 9.08 17.78 -3.87
N GLN A 175 8.08 17.22 -3.20
CA GLN A 175 8.10 17.03 -1.75
C GLN A 175 9.12 15.98 -1.30
N VAL A 176 9.29 14.90 -2.06
CA VAL A 176 10.13 13.77 -1.64
C VAL A 176 11.57 13.88 -2.14
N ILE A 177 11.80 14.47 -3.33
CA ILE A 177 13.14 14.56 -3.95
C ILE A 177 13.85 15.86 -3.55
N ILE A 178 13.14 16.96 -3.31
CA ILE A 178 13.76 18.28 -3.10
C ILE A 178 13.99 18.59 -1.61
N GLN A 179 13.47 17.80 -0.67
CA GLN A 179 13.78 17.99 0.76
C GLN A 179 15.08 17.28 1.16
N PRO A 180 16.18 18.00 1.50
CA PRO A 180 17.51 17.39 1.63
C PRO A 180 17.81 16.68 2.96
N GLU A 181 16.90 16.62 3.96
CA GLU A 181 17.35 16.39 5.35
C GLU A 181 16.52 15.44 6.25
N LYS A 182 15.75 14.48 5.72
CA LYS A 182 14.97 13.58 6.61
C LYS A 182 15.27 12.08 6.54
N THR A 183 16.19 11.62 5.70
CA THR A 183 16.37 10.16 5.49
C THR A 183 17.78 9.63 5.80
N PHE A 184 18.70 10.42 6.33
CA PHE A 184 20.04 9.93 6.69
C PHE A 184 20.45 10.31 8.12
N THR A 185 19.85 9.65 9.10
CA THR A 185 20.50 9.43 10.40
C THR A 185 20.92 7.98 10.50
N HIS A 186 22.24 7.79 10.37
CA HIS A 186 23.09 6.65 10.73
C HIS A 186 23.94 6.13 9.57
N LEU A 187 25.21 6.56 9.62
CA LEU A 187 26.43 6.12 8.93
C LEU A 187 27.02 7.11 7.92
N GLY A 188 27.99 7.88 8.43
CA GLY A 188 29.09 8.43 7.64
C GLY A 188 28.81 9.78 6.99
N SER A 189 29.80 10.67 7.08
CA SER A 189 29.84 12.04 6.56
C SER A 189 29.24 12.24 5.16
N PRO A 190 28.62 13.42 4.90
CA PRO A 190 28.05 13.72 3.58
C PRO A 190 29.15 13.87 2.51
N PRO A 191 28.96 13.35 1.29
CA PRO A 191 29.81 13.71 0.16
C PRO A 191 29.49 15.16 -0.26
N LYS A 192 30.54 15.97 -0.48
CA LYS A 192 30.43 17.31 -1.06
C LYS A 192 29.93 17.19 -2.50
N THR A 193 28.74 17.68 -2.79
CA THR A 193 28.21 17.84 -4.16
C THR A 193 28.43 19.29 -4.58
N GLU A 194 29.36 19.54 -5.50
CA GLU A 194 29.50 20.85 -6.17
C GLU A 194 28.61 20.88 -7.42
N ILE A 195 27.77 21.92 -7.51
CA ILE A 195 26.89 22.16 -8.66
C ILE A 195 27.59 23.15 -9.58
N HIS A 196 27.97 22.73 -10.78
CA HIS A 196 28.50 23.61 -11.82
C HIS A 196 27.43 23.94 -12.86
N PHE A 197 27.16 25.24 -13.03
CA PHE A 197 26.26 25.76 -14.06
C PHE A 197 27.09 26.07 -15.32
N LEU A 198 26.89 25.32 -16.41
CA LEU A 198 27.45 25.64 -17.72
C LEU A 198 26.34 26.21 -18.62
N PRO A 199 26.46 27.46 -19.10
CA PRO A 199 25.49 28.01 -20.04
C PRO A 199 25.73 27.43 -21.43
N VAL A 200 24.74 26.73 -21.98
CA VAL A 200 24.72 26.36 -23.40
C VAL A 200 23.50 27.03 -24.04
N GLY A 201 23.71 27.73 -25.14
CA GLY A 201 22.66 28.49 -25.83
C GLY A 201 21.40 27.64 -26.06
N VAL A 202 20.27 28.15 -25.56
CA VAL A 202 18.90 27.62 -25.69
C VAL A 202 18.49 26.49 -24.73
N GLY A 203 19.29 26.11 -23.72
CA GLY A 203 18.82 25.21 -22.66
C GLY A 203 19.74 25.11 -21.43
N VAL A 204 19.15 24.93 -20.24
CA VAL A 204 19.91 24.67 -19.00
C VAL A 204 20.14 23.16 -18.92
N ILE A 205 21.39 22.72 -19.04
CA ILE A 205 21.78 21.32 -18.84
C ILE A 205 22.19 21.15 -17.38
N PHE A 206 21.50 20.27 -16.64
CA PHE A 206 21.93 19.82 -15.32
C PHE A 206 22.87 18.63 -15.50
N SER A 207 24.17 18.83 -15.24
CA SER A 207 25.14 17.74 -15.21
C SER A 207 25.48 17.41 -13.76
N PHE A 208 25.11 16.20 -13.31
CA PHE A 208 25.49 15.68 -12.00
C PHE A 208 26.83 14.95 -12.13
N LEU A 209 27.92 15.61 -11.72
CA LEU A 209 29.23 14.95 -11.67
C LEU A 209 29.43 14.31 -10.30
N CYS A 210 28.96 13.07 -10.15
CA CYS A 210 29.31 12.26 -8.99
C CYS A 210 30.66 11.58 -9.26
N HIS A 211 31.74 12.01 -8.60
CA HIS A 211 33.11 11.52 -8.85
C HIS A 211 33.36 10.01 -8.55
N ARG A 212 32.32 9.25 -8.20
CA ARG A 212 32.42 7.81 -7.90
C ARG A 212 31.53 6.89 -8.73
N PHE A 213 30.67 7.44 -9.59
CA PHE A 213 29.82 6.68 -10.51
C PHE A 213 29.76 7.41 -11.85
N LYS A 214 29.87 6.66 -12.95
CA LYS A 214 29.81 7.16 -14.33
C LYS A 214 28.67 8.17 -14.49
N THR A 215 28.99 9.31 -15.10
CA THR A 215 28.12 10.46 -15.39
C THR A 215 26.71 10.03 -15.82
N VAL A 216 25.70 10.46 -15.07
CA VAL A 216 24.30 10.36 -15.49
C VAL A 216 23.91 11.73 -16.04
N CYS A 217 23.84 11.86 -17.36
CA CYS A 217 23.33 13.06 -18.02
C CYS A 217 21.81 12.94 -18.14
N PHE A 218 21.05 13.80 -17.47
CA PHE A 218 19.62 13.98 -17.76
C PHE A 218 19.46 15.08 -18.82
N PHE A 219 18.86 14.72 -19.96
CA PHE A 219 18.45 15.69 -20.98
C PHE A 219 17.00 16.10 -20.74
N PHE A 220 16.77 17.36 -20.36
CA PHE A 220 15.45 17.98 -20.43
C PHE A 220 15.42 18.95 -21.61
N SER A 221 14.76 18.56 -22.71
CA SER A 221 14.47 19.47 -23.81
C SER A 221 13.15 20.18 -23.52
N CYS A 222 13.22 21.43 -23.05
CA CYS A 222 12.06 22.28 -22.89
C CYS A 222 11.79 22.99 -24.24
N SER A 223 10.96 22.39 -25.10
CA SER A 223 10.47 23.10 -26.29
C SER A 223 9.48 24.17 -25.86
N LYS A 224 9.84 25.45 -26.05
CA LYS A 224 8.88 26.56 -25.99
C LYS A 224 7.74 26.30 -26.99
N PRO A 225 6.47 26.49 -26.61
CA PRO A 225 5.42 26.65 -27.62
C PRO A 225 5.70 27.94 -28.40
N ALA A 226 5.64 27.84 -29.74
CA ALA A 226 5.81 28.97 -30.63
C ALA A 226 4.53 29.81 -30.68
N ALA A 227 4.70 31.11 -30.43
CA ALA A 227 3.83 32.27 -30.64
C ALA A 227 2.42 32.25 -30.00
#